data_AF-A0A182T4N8-F1
#
_entry.id   AF-A0A182T4N8-F1
#
_cell.length_a   1.000
_cell.length_b   1.000
_cell.length_c   1.000
_cell.angle_alpha   90.00
_cell.angle_beta   90.00
_cell.angle_gamma   90.00
#
_symmetry.space_group_name_H-M   'P 1'
#
loop_
_entity.id
_entity.type
_entity.pdbx_description
1 polymer ?
#
loop_
_entity_poly.entity_id
_entity_poly.type
_entity_poly.pdbx_seq_one_letter_code
_entity_poly.pdbx_strand_id
1 'polypeptide(L)'
;MATTLRYLFDSFQSILPWAVCADSWAGNCIPSGVQNATIGNNLNDTVTLSNRTSSAELYFTCREEWLPNCVDSQSKAIRSEPALGNASVTGLSVASSSSELYFTTQLITACFFHCIQGVKSSGKASYFLALFPYVVMTVLLIRACTLPGAVDGIVYFLKPQWDKIYDPKVWYAAVTQCFFSLSICFGNIIMYSSYNKFRHNVYRDATIVTSIDTFTSLLAGCTIFGILGHLAHVTGTTDVGNVVKSDAGLAFISYPEAIAKFEVLPQAFSVLFFLMLFVLGIGSNVAMTSCVMTVIKDQFPRVRNWQAATIIAVCGVLLGSIYVTPGGQYVLKLVDYYGASSIALVLAIAELIAIGWVYGVDRLCKDTEFMLGHRPNLYWRLCWRWITPLLMFVILIYNLVTLEPLMYKQYVYPTIAYDIGWCIFAFGLLQLPIWAAYAVYKQSGKSLNEKIKNSFKPTPAWGPLDPATHYEYK
;
A
#
# COMPACT_ATOMS: atom_id res chain seq x y z
N MET A 1 3.41 1.78 -8.53
CA MET A 1 4.84 1.77 -8.93
C MET A 1 5.04 2.07 -10.42
N ALA A 2 4.39 1.36 -11.35
CA ALA A 2 4.52 1.67 -12.79
C ALA A 2 4.14 3.12 -13.11
N THR A 3 3.02 3.61 -12.55
CA THR A 3 2.62 5.01 -12.61
C THR A 3 3.71 5.95 -12.06
N THR A 4 4.30 5.62 -10.92
CA THR A 4 5.42 6.37 -10.32
C THR A 4 6.62 6.47 -11.26
N LEU A 5 7.00 5.36 -11.89
CA LEU A 5 8.12 5.31 -12.83
C LEU A 5 7.81 6.17 -14.06
N ARG A 6 6.58 6.12 -14.58
CA ARG A 6 6.14 6.99 -15.68
C ARG A 6 6.30 8.47 -15.33
N TYR A 7 5.78 8.90 -14.18
CA TYR A 7 5.92 10.29 -13.70
C TYR A 7 7.38 10.68 -13.48
N LEU A 8 8.23 9.76 -13.00
CA LEU A 8 9.66 9.98 -12.90
C LEU A 8 10.30 10.25 -14.27
N PHE A 9 9.98 9.45 -15.30
CA PHE A 9 10.44 9.69 -16.67
C PHE A 9 9.94 11.03 -17.23
N ASP A 10 8.66 11.34 -17.01
CA ASP A 10 8.06 12.60 -17.46
C ASP A 10 8.60 13.83 -16.71
N SER A 11 9.20 13.65 -15.53
CA SER A 11 9.84 14.73 -14.75
C SER A 11 11.13 15.26 -15.38
N PHE A 12 11.74 14.52 -16.33
CA PHE A 12 12.95 14.96 -17.04
C PHE A 12 12.67 15.88 -18.23
N GLN A 13 11.41 16.19 -18.51
CA GLN A 13 11.05 17.15 -19.55
C GLN A 13 11.38 18.59 -19.12
N SER A 14 11.66 19.47 -20.09
CA SER A 14 11.97 20.88 -19.82
C SER A 14 10.82 21.62 -19.14
N ILE A 15 9.58 21.28 -19.50
CA ILE A 15 8.35 21.73 -18.86
C ILE A 15 7.64 20.48 -18.32
N LEU A 16 7.21 20.52 -17.06
CA LEU A 16 6.47 19.41 -16.47
C LEU A 16 5.14 19.23 -17.22
N PRO A 17 4.79 18.02 -17.70
CA PRO A 17 3.57 17.80 -18.48
C PRO A 17 2.27 18.16 -17.78
N TRP A 18 2.24 18.05 -16.45
CA TRP A 18 1.10 18.42 -15.61
C TRP A 18 1.10 19.89 -15.19
N ALA A 19 2.09 20.70 -15.62
CA ALA A 19 2.13 22.13 -15.33
C ALA A 19 1.37 22.97 -16.38
N VAL A 20 1.12 22.43 -17.57
CA VAL A 20 0.47 23.12 -18.69
C VAL A 20 -0.79 22.39 -19.12
N CYS A 21 -1.75 23.13 -19.68
CA CYS A 21 -2.94 22.53 -20.29
C CYS A 21 -2.59 22.05 -21.71
N ALA A 22 -2.90 20.79 -22.02
CA ALA A 22 -2.84 20.27 -23.39
C ALA A 22 -3.99 20.85 -24.23
N ASP A 23 -3.79 20.94 -25.55
CA ASP A 23 -4.80 21.45 -26.50
C ASP A 23 -6.10 20.63 -26.46
N SER A 24 -6.01 19.33 -26.17
CA SER A 24 -7.15 18.42 -26.01
C SER A 24 -7.99 18.68 -24.74
N TRP A 25 -7.53 19.55 -23.84
CA TRP A 25 -8.22 19.92 -22.60
C TRP A 25 -8.84 21.33 -22.64
N ALA A 26 -8.81 21.99 -23.82
CA ALA A 26 -9.24 23.37 -23.98
C ALA A 26 -10.70 23.59 -23.53
N GLY A 27 -10.92 24.56 -22.63
CA GLY A 27 -12.24 24.96 -22.12
C GLY A 27 -12.42 24.78 -20.61
N ASN A 28 -11.91 23.69 -20.02
CA ASN A 28 -12.10 23.34 -18.59
C ASN A 28 -10.80 23.19 -17.78
N CYS A 29 -9.63 23.40 -18.39
CA CYS A 29 -8.34 23.23 -17.72
C CYS A 29 -7.79 24.54 -17.11
N ILE A 30 -7.26 24.46 -15.89
CA ILE A 30 -6.46 25.51 -15.24
C ILE A 30 -5.00 25.03 -15.19
N PRO A 31 -4.03 25.79 -15.74
CA PRO A 31 -2.63 25.40 -15.68
C PRO A 31 -2.12 25.43 -14.23
N SER A 32 -1.47 24.36 -13.81
CA SER A 32 -0.89 24.25 -12.48
C SER A 32 0.41 25.05 -12.36
N GLY A 33 1.16 25.24 -13.44
CA GLY A 33 2.46 25.91 -13.45
C GLY A 33 2.42 27.43 -13.36
N VAL A 34 3.57 28.04 -13.07
CA VAL A 34 3.78 29.49 -13.08
C VAL A 34 4.00 29.96 -14.52
N GLN A 35 2.93 30.05 -15.32
CA GLN A 35 2.96 30.89 -16.52
C GLN A 35 2.27 32.21 -16.21
N ASN A 36 2.86 33.32 -16.69
CA ASN A 36 2.22 34.63 -16.70
C ASN A 36 0.83 34.47 -17.27
N ALA A 37 -0.17 34.47 -16.41
CA ALA A 37 -1.54 34.50 -16.83
C ALA A 37 -1.74 35.88 -17.47
N THR A 38 -1.49 35.99 -18.77
CA THR A 38 -2.30 36.86 -19.62
C THR A 38 -3.71 36.28 -19.58
N ILE A 39 -4.37 36.46 -18.44
CA ILE A 39 -5.82 36.57 -18.37
C ILE A 39 -6.09 37.74 -19.29
N GLY A 40 -6.46 37.45 -20.54
CA GLY A 40 -7.10 38.46 -21.36
C GLY A 40 -8.28 38.96 -20.55
N ASN A 41 -8.18 40.20 -20.06
CA ASN A 41 -9.24 40.90 -19.36
C ASN A 41 -10.42 41.09 -20.32
N ASN A 42 -11.21 40.03 -20.52
CA ASN A 42 -12.56 40.12 -21.02
C ASN A 42 -13.48 39.73 -19.87
N LEU A 43 -13.79 40.75 -19.07
CA LEU A 43 -14.60 40.75 -17.84
C LEU A 43 -16.10 40.45 -18.07
N ASN A 44 -16.46 39.54 -18.98
CA ASN A 44 -17.88 39.23 -19.25
C ASN A 44 -18.29 37.75 -19.09
N ASP A 45 -17.42 36.85 -18.64
CA ASP A 45 -17.81 35.47 -18.35
C ASP A 45 -18.04 35.26 -16.84
N THR A 46 -19.18 35.74 -16.35
CA THR A 46 -19.75 35.37 -15.05
C THR A 46 -20.36 33.96 -15.03
N VAL A 47 -20.04 33.10 -16.01
CA VAL A 47 -20.47 31.71 -16.08
C VAL A 47 -19.33 30.81 -15.56
N THR A 48 -19.48 30.42 -14.30
CA THR A 48 -18.90 29.22 -13.65
C THR A 48 -17.37 29.10 -13.59
N LEU A 49 -16.75 29.83 -12.65
CA LEU A 49 -15.45 29.46 -12.09
C LEU A 49 -15.48 28.09 -11.36
N SER A 50 -16.67 27.52 -11.12
CA SER A 50 -16.90 26.32 -10.30
C SER A 50 -16.68 24.97 -10.98
N ASN A 51 -16.45 24.91 -12.30
CA ASN A 51 -16.35 23.65 -13.06
C ASN A 51 -15.00 23.40 -13.75
N ARG A 52 -13.96 24.17 -13.42
CA ARG A 52 -12.63 24.00 -14.02
C ARG A 52 -11.74 23.11 -13.15
N THR A 53 -10.98 22.22 -13.78
CA THR A 53 -10.07 21.25 -13.13
C THR A 53 -8.61 21.60 -13.41
N SER A 54 -7.70 21.23 -12.50
CA SER A 54 -6.27 21.53 -12.68
C SER A 54 -5.66 20.66 -13.78
N SER A 55 -4.60 21.16 -14.45
CA SER A 55 -3.86 20.40 -15.45
C SER A 55 -3.26 19.12 -14.87
N ALA A 56 -2.89 19.12 -13.58
CA ALA A 56 -2.43 17.92 -12.89
C ALA A 56 -3.54 16.87 -12.67
N GLU A 57 -4.74 17.29 -12.31
CA GLU A 57 -5.89 16.40 -12.19
C GLU A 57 -6.25 15.77 -13.53
N LEU A 58 -6.31 16.58 -14.60
CA LEU A 58 -6.58 16.10 -15.95
C LEU A 58 -5.47 15.20 -16.49
N TYR A 59 -4.21 15.50 -16.18
CA TYR A 59 -3.10 14.65 -16.58
C TYR A 59 -3.18 13.24 -15.96
N PHE A 60 -3.69 13.14 -14.74
CA PHE A 60 -3.93 11.86 -14.09
C PHE A 60 -5.22 11.18 -14.61
N THR A 61 -6.35 11.87 -14.60
CA THR A 61 -7.67 11.27 -14.93
C THR A 61 -7.84 10.97 -16.42
N CYS A 62 -7.46 11.88 -17.30
CA CYS A 62 -7.57 11.66 -18.75
C CYS A 62 -6.62 10.57 -19.25
N ARG A 63 -5.54 10.33 -18.51
CA ARG A 63 -4.66 9.19 -18.71
C ARG A 63 -5.28 7.89 -18.20
N GLU A 64 -5.86 7.91 -16.99
CA GLU A 64 -6.58 6.73 -16.46
C GLU A 64 -7.65 6.26 -17.44
N GLU A 65 -8.40 7.19 -18.03
CA GLU A 65 -9.60 6.89 -18.82
C GLU A 65 -9.37 6.70 -20.33
N TRP A 66 -8.14 6.90 -20.83
CA TRP A 66 -7.76 6.70 -22.25
C TRP A 66 -8.69 7.40 -23.26
N LEU A 67 -9.23 8.55 -22.85
CA LEU A 67 -10.32 9.20 -23.55
C LEU A 67 -9.77 10.33 -24.45
N PRO A 68 -9.91 10.22 -25.78
CA PRO A 68 -9.39 11.24 -26.70
C PRO A 68 -10.05 12.63 -26.50
N ASN A 69 -11.26 12.68 -25.91
CA ASN A 69 -11.96 13.89 -25.48
C ASN A 69 -12.42 13.78 -24.02
N CYS A 70 -11.46 13.65 -23.11
CA CYS A 70 -11.68 13.48 -21.66
C CYS A 70 -12.63 14.51 -21.01
N VAL A 71 -12.58 15.76 -21.48
CA VAL A 71 -13.36 16.86 -20.90
C VAL A 71 -14.88 16.70 -21.13
N ASP A 72 -15.29 16.29 -22.33
CA ASP A 72 -16.71 16.07 -22.66
C ASP A 72 -17.28 14.84 -21.92
N SER A 73 -16.45 13.83 -21.70
CA SER A 73 -16.84 12.59 -21.05
C SER A 73 -17.01 12.71 -19.54
N GLN A 74 -16.27 13.59 -18.85
CA GLN A 74 -16.53 13.90 -17.44
C GLN A 74 -17.93 14.52 -17.26
N SER A 75 -18.33 15.43 -18.16
CA SER A 75 -19.66 16.06 -18.10
C SER A 75 -20.81 15.08 -18.36
N LYS A 76 -20.56 14.02 -19.17
CA LYS A 76 -21.49 12.92 -19.43
C LYS A 76 -21.46 11.84 -18.35
N ALA A 77 -20.31 11.52 -17.75
CA ALA A 77 -20.21 10.56 -16.65
C ALA A 77 -20.96 11.03 -15.38
N ILE A 78 -21.04 12.34 -15.16
CA ILE A 78 -21.89 12.94 -14.11
C ILE A 78 -23.39 12.83 -14.44
N ARG A 79 -23.75 12.64 -15.73
CA ARG A 79 -25.14 12.76 -16.22
C ARG A 79 -25.72 11.47 -16.82
N SER A 80 -24.94 10.42 -17.02
CA SER A 80 -25.39 9.14 -17.56
C SER A 80 -24.65 7.99 -16.89
N GLU A 81 -25.41 6.97 -16.46
CA GLU A 81 -24.91 5.66 -16.10
C GLU A 81 -23.79 5.25 -17.07
N PRO A 82 -22.59 4.88 -16.59
CA PRO A 82 -21.65 4.16 -17.41
C PRO A 82 -22.31 2.82 -17.70
N ALA A 83 -22.95 2.74 -18.87
CA ALA A 83 -23.64 1.55 -19.31
C ALA A 83 -22.63 0.41 -19.40
N LEU A 84 -22.52 -0.37 -18.33
CA LEU A 84 -21.95 -1.71 -18.33
C LEU A 84 -22.69 -2.64 -19.31
N GLY A 85 -23.81 -2.18 -19.89
CA GLY A 85 -24.65 -2.89 -20.86
C GLY A 85 -24.28 -2.69 -22.34
N ASN A 86 -23.49 -1.68 -22.73
CA ASN A 86 -23.20 -1.45 -24.15
C ASN A 86 -21.70 -1.52 -24.46
N ALA A 87 -21.27 -2.73 -24.82
CA ALA A 87 -20.14 -3.02 -25.73
C ALA A 87 -18.90 -2.12 -25.59
N SER A 88 -18.22 -2.20 -24.45
CA SER A 88 -16.79 -1.83 -24.32
C SER A 88 -16.10 -2.38 -23.06
N VAL A 89 -16.84 -3.00 -22.12
CA VAL A 89 -16.26 -3.63 -20.90
C VAL A 89 -16.23 -5.17 -20.96
N THR A 90 -16.90 -5.80 -21.92
CA THR A 90 -16.59 -7.19 -22.34
C THR A 90 -15.45 -7.24 -23.37
N GLY A 91 -14.98 -6.07 -23.80
CA GLY A 91 -13.67 -5.94 -24.41
C GLY A 91 -12.62 -6.10 -23.33
N LEU A 92 -12.12 -7.32 -23.19
CA LEU A 92 -10.72 -7.55 -22.87
C LEU A 92 -9.85 -6.97 -24.02
N SER A 93 -10.07 -5.72 -24.42
CA SER A 93 -9.20 -5.04 -25.35
C SER A 93 -7.93 -4.75 -24.55
N VAL A 94 -6.95 -5.62 -24.75
CA VAL A 94 -5.57 -5.50 -24.28
C VAL A 94 -4.87 -4.33 -24.99
N ALA A 95 -5.59 -3.23 -25.26
CA ALA A 95 -5.03 -1.98 -25.68
C ALA A 95 -4.46 -1.26 -24.45
N SER A 96 -3.57 -1.92 -23.73
CA SER A 96 -2.60 -1.24 -22.87
C SER A 96 -1.79 -0.32 -23.77
N SER A 97 -1.53 0.93 -23.38
CA SER A 97 -0.46 1.64 -24.08
C SER A 97 0.83 0.87 -23.96
N SER A 98 1.56 0.82 -25.07
CA SER A 98 2.89 0.23 -25.13
C SER A 98 3.81 0.76 -24.04
N SER A 99 3.62 2.00 -23.57
CA SER A 99 4.43 2.64 -22.54
C SER A 99 4.15 2.13 -21.12
N GLU A 100 2.90 1.98 -20.68
CA GLU A 100 2.62 1.50 -19.32
C GLU A 100 2.93 0.01 -19.15
N LEU A 101 2.66 -0.79 -20.19
CA LEU A 101 3.07 -2.20 -20.22
C LEU A 101 4.61 -2.31 -20.20
N TYR A 102 5.31 -1.42 -20.92
CA TYR A 102 6.76 -1.34 -20.88
C TYR A 102 7.28 -1.04 -19.47
N PHE A 103 6.77 -0.03 -18.77
CA PHE A 103 7.21 0.28 -17.39
C PHE A 103 6.91 -0.85 -16.41
N THR A 104 5.75 -1.50 -16.56
CA THR A 104 5.38 -2.66 -15.74
C THR A 104 6.32 -3.84 -16.00
N THR A 105 6.66 -4.10 -17.26
CA THR A 105 7.61 -5.15 -17.65
C THR A 105 9.00 -4.85 -17.11
N GLN A 106 9.49 -3.62 -17.24
CA GLN A 106 10.79 -3.20 -16.69
C GLN A 106 10.85 -3.37 -15.16
N LEU A 107 9.79 -3.00 -14.45
CA LEU A 107 9.70 -3.19 -12.99
C LEU A 107 9.79 -4.67 -12.62
N ILE A 108 9.05 -5.52 -13.32
CA ILE A 108 9.05 -6.97 -13.05
C ILE A 108 10.40 -7.59 -13.41
N THR A 109 11.03 -7.16 -14.50
CA THR A 109 12.39 -7.58 -14.86
C THR A 109 13.41 -7.15 -13.79
N ALA A 110 13.31 -5.94 -13.24
CA ALA A 110 14.17 -5.50 -12.13
C ALA A 110 13.96 -6.37 -10.87
N CYS A 111 12.71 -6.65 -10.52
CA CYS A 111 12.38 -7.53 -9.40
C CYS A 111 12.87 -8.97 -9.63
N PHE A 112 12.79 -9.47 -10.86
CA PHE A 112 13.31 -10.77 -11.27
C PHE A 112 14.81 -10.88 -11.07
N PHE A 113 15.59 -9.90 -11.57
CA PHE A 113 17.04 -9.88 -11.38
C PHE A 113 17.44 -9.80 -9.91
N HIS A 114 16.72 -9.00 -9.12
CA HIS A 114 16.91 -8.92 -7.67
C HIS A 114 16.68 -10.29 -7.00
N CYS A 115 15.59 -10.93 -7.36
CA CYS A 115 15.15 -12.22 -6.84
C CYS A 115 16.16 -13.35 -7.12
N ILE A 116 16.78 -13.37 -8.32
CA ILE A 116 17.83 -14.36 -8.66
C ILE A 116 18.99 -14.31 -7.66
N GLN A 117 19.39 -13.10 -7.26
CA GLN A 117 20.53 -12.89 -6.37
C GLN A 117 20.21 -13.21 -4.90
N GLY A 118 18.94 -13.35 -4.56
CA GLY A 118 18.45 -13.78 -3.25
C GLY A 118 18.67 -12.77 -2.11
N VAL A 119 18.41 -13.22 -0.89
CA VAL A 119 18.29 -12.36 0.30
C VAL A 119 19.59 -11.64 0.66
N LYS A 120 20.76 -12.20 0.32
CA LYS A 120 22.07 -11.54 0.55
C LYS A 120 22.25 -10.28 -0.29
N SER A 121 21.77 -10.27 -1.54
CA SER A 121 21.76 -9.06 -2.37
C SER A 121 20.70 -8.08 -1.87
N SER A 122 19.54 -8.61 -1.45
CA SER A 122 18.49 -7.81 -0.81
C SER A 122 18.97 -7.03 0.41
N GLY A 123 19.81 -7.63 1.25
CA GLY A 123 20.41 -6.96 2.40
C GLY A 123 21.44 -5.87 2.06
N LYS A 124 21.99 -5.86 0.84
CA LYS A 124 22.86 -4.76 0.36
C LYS A 124 22.02 -3.64 -0.25
N ALA A 125 21.03 -4.00 -1.05
CA ALA A 125 20.09 -3.05 -1.64
C ALA A 125 19.29 -2.29 -0.58
N SER A 126 18.97 -2.95 0.55
CA SER A 126 18.20 -2.35 1.64
C SER A 126 18.84 -1.09 2.23
N TYR A 127 20.17 -0.95 2.21
CA TYR A 127 20.83 0.29 2.66
C TYR A 127 20.39 1.50 1.83
N PHE A 128 20.39 1.37 0.50
CA PHE A 128 19.89 2.43 -0.37
C PHE A 128 18.37 2.58 -0.23
N LEU A 129 17.62 1.47 -0.29
CA LEU A 129 16.17 1.49 -0.26
C LEU A 129 15.60 2.10 1.04
N ALA A 130 16.28 1.88 2.17
CA ALA A 130 15.87 2.41 3.46
C ALA A 130 16.34 3.87 3.65
N LEU A 131 17.57 4.22 3.28
CA LEU A 131 18.15 5.53 3.61
C LEU A 131 17.80 6.62 2.60
N PHE A 132 17.70 6.29 1.31
CA PHE A 132 17.45 7.27 0.26
C PHE A 132 16.14 8.05 0.46
N PRO A 133 15.02 7.42 0.85
CA PRO A 133 13.79 8.16 1.17
C PRO A 133 13.99 9.20 2.28
N TYR A 134 14.80 8.95 3.31
CA TYR A 134 15.07 9.94 4.36
C TYR A 134 15.85 11.15 3.84
N VAL A 135 16.77 10.95 2.89
CA VAL A 135 17.47 12.05 2.23
C VAL A 135 16.48 12.95 1.50
N VAL A 136 15.60 12.35 0.68
CA VAL A 136 14.58 13.11 -0.06
C VAL A 136 13.59 13.78 0.89
N MET A 137 13.11 13.06 1.91
CA MET A 137 12.21 13.59 2.93
C MET A 137 12.81 14.80 3.64
N THR A 138 14.11 14.77 3.96
CA THR A 138 14.80 15.91 4.56
C THR A 138 14.84 17.11 3.63
N VAL A 139 15.14 16.90 2.34
CA VAL A 139 15.14 17.97 1.33
C VAL A 139 13.73 18.57 1.15
N LEU A 140 12.70 17.73 1.06
CA LEU A 140 11.31 18.18 0.94
C LEU A 140 10.81 18.89 2.20
N LEU A 141 11.23 18.45 3.38
CA LEU A 141 10.91 19.11 4.65
C LEU A 141 11.53 20.50 4.73
N ILE A 142 12.82 20.64 4.40
CA ILE A 142 13.48 21.96 4.33
C ILE A 142 12.72 22.85 3.34
N ARG A 143 12.37 22.32 2.17
CA ARG A 143 11.57 23.08 1.20
C ARG A 143 10.22 23.49 1.77
N ALA A 144 9.47 22.57 2.38
CA ALA A 144 8.18 22.83 2.99
C ALA A 144 8.27 23.96 4.04
N CYS A 145 9.29 23.95 4.90
CA CYS A 145 9.52 25.01 5.90
C CYS A 145 9.82 26.39 5.29
N THR A 146 10.28 26.45 4.04
CA THR A 146 10.56 27.74 3.34
C THR A 146 9.37 28.26 2.53
N LEU A 147 8.30 27.48 2.37
CA LEU A 147 7.16 27.87 1.54
C LEU A 147 6.14 28.72 2.32
N PRO A 148 5.59 29.79 1.70
CA PRO A 148 4.49 30.54 2.30
C PRO A 148 3.23 29.66 2.37
N GLY A 149 2.48 29.76 3.47
CA GLY A 149 1.28 28.93 3.72
C GLY A 149 1.56 27.53 4.27
N ALA A 150 2.83 27.12 4.42
CA ALA A 150 3.15 25.78 4.92
C ALA A 150 2.71 25.53 6.37
N VAL A 151 2.75 26.57 7.20
CA VAL A 151 2.29 26.50 8.60
C VAL A 151 0.81 26.16 8.67
N ASP A 152 -0.03 26.73 7.81
CA ASP A 152 -1.47 26.46 7.78
C ASP A 152 -1.75 24.98 7.48
N GLY A 153 -0.98 24.38 6.57
CA GLY A 153 -1.02 22.96 6.29
C GLY A 153 -0.60 22.09 7.47
N ILE A 154 0.52 22.40 8.13
CA ILE A 154 0.98 21.64 9.31
C ILE A 154 -0.02 21.76 10.47
N VAL A 155 -0.58 22.95 10.68
CA VAL A 155 -1.64 23.17 11.67
C VAL A 155 -2.87 22.37 11.30
N TYR A 156 -3.30 22.36 10.04
CA TYR A 156 -4.42 21.52 9.59
C TYR A 156 -4.18 20.03 9.91
N PHE A 157 -2.97 19.53 9.71
CA PHE A 157 -2.61 18.14 9.99
C PHE A 157 -2.62 17.80 11.49
N LEU A 158 -2.09 18.68 12.34
CA LEU A 158 -1.90 18.41 13.77
C LEU A 158 -3.03 18.92 14.67
N LYS A 159 -3.97 19.70 14.13
CA LYS A 159 -5.07 20.29 14.91
C LYS A 159 -5.96 19.17 15.48
N PRO A 160 -6.00 18.98 16.82
CA PRO A 160 -6.73 17.89 17.41
C PRO A 160 -8.24 18.13 17.31
N GLN A 161 -8.98 17.09 16.90
CA GLN A 161 -10.44 17.05 16.92
C GLN A 161 -10.90 16.02 17.96
N TRP A 162 -11.04 16.44 19.22
CA TRP A 162 -11.29 15.54 20.34
C TRP A 162 -12.60 14.74 20.21
N ASP A 163 -13.62 15.33 19.57
CA ASP A 163 -14.90 14.65 19.32
C ASP A 163 -14.74 13.40 18.45
N LYS A 164 -13.70 13.34 17.61
CA LYS A 164 -13.42 12.20 16.73
C LYS A 164 -12.89 10.97 17.46
N ILE A 165 -12.39 11.10 18.69
CA ILE A 165 -11.95 9.95 19.49
C ILE A 165 -13.14 9.04 19.85
N TYR A 166 -14.35 9.59 19.92
CA TYR A 166 -15.57 8.82 20.17
C TYR A 166 -16.13 8.14 18.92
N ASP A 167 -15.60 8.44 17.73
CA ASP A 167 -16.02 7.80 16.48
C ASP A 167 -15.28 6.48 16.30
N PRO A 168 -15.97 5.33 16.31
CA PRO A 168 -15.32 4.03 16.12
C PRO A 168 -14.66 3.88 14.73
N LYS A 169 -15.09 4.63 13.71
CA LYS A 169 -14.43 4.66 12.39
C LYS A 169 -12.96 5.08 12.51
N VAL A 170 -12.66 6.01 13.43
CA VAL A 170 -11.31 6.53 13.65
C VAL A 170 -10.39 5.46 14.24
N TRP A 171 -10.88 4.68 15.20
CA TRP A 171 -10.12 3.56 15.77
C TRP A 171 -9.91 2.43 14.77
N TYR A 172 -10.93 2.10 13.99
CA TYR A 172 -10.82 1.14 12.89
C TYR A 172 -9.73 1.57 11.90
N ALA A 173 -9.73 2.83 11.46
CA ALA A 173 -8.72 3.38 10.55
C ALA A 173 -7.31 3.37 11.18
N ALA A 174 -7.17 3.77 12.44
CA ALA A 174 -5.89 3.82 13.14
C ALA A 174 -5.24 2.43 13.25
N VAL A 175 -6.01 1.41 13.64
CA VAL A 175 -5.51 0.04 13.73
C VAL A 175 -5.17 -0.49 12.35
N THR A 176 -6.08 -0.36 11.39
CA THR A 176 -5.88 -0.82 10.02
C THR A 176 -4.61 -0.20 9.41
N GLN A 177 -4.36 1.09 9.67
CA GLN A 177 -3.14 1.77 9.25
C GLN A 177 -1.89 1.15 9.89
N CYS A 178 -1.91 0.82 11.18
CA CYS A 178 -0.78 0.14 11.84
C CYS A 178 -0.47 -1.22 11.21
N PHE A 179 -1.50 -1.97 10.79
CA PHE A 179 -1.33 -3.27 10.12
C PHE A 179 -0.61 -3.15 8.79
N PHE A 180 -1.08 -2.24 7.93
CA PHE A 180 -0.47 -2.05 6.62
C PHE A 180 0.89 -1.37 6.69
N SER A 181 1.06 -0.38 7.59
CA SER A 181 2.34 0.34 7.73
C SER A 181 3.46 -0.62 8.12
N LEU A 182 3.21 -1.47 9.13
CA LEU A 182 4.20 -2.44 9.59
C LEU A 182 4.24 -3.72 8.76
N SER A 183 3.31 -3.90 7.80
CA SER A 183 3.19 -5.12 6.98
C SER A 183 3.13 -6.41 7.83
N ILE A 184 2.48 -6.34 9.00
CA ILE A 184 2.28 -7.50 9.88
C ILE A 184 1.22 -8.44 9.28
N CYS A 185 1.33 -9.74 9.57
CA CYS A 185 0.43 -10.79 9.06
C CYS A 185 0.48 -11.06 7.54
N PHE A 186 1.44 -10.48 6.82
CA PHE A 186 1.75 -10.82 5.41
C PHE A 186 2.88 -11.86 5.27
N GLY A 187 3.43 -12.37 6.38
CA GLY A 187 4.55 -13.33 6.38
C GLY A 187 5.93 -12.71 6.13
N ASN A 188 6.01 -11.46 5.66
CA ASN A 188 7.27 -10.77 5.36
C ASN A 188 8.22 -10.71 6.56
N ILE A 189 7.72 -10.31 7.74
CA ILE A 189 8.52 -10.20 8.96
C ILE A 189 8.96 -11.59 9.44
N ILE A 190 8.10 -12.62 9.30
CA ILE A 190 8.43 -14.01 9.64
C ILE A 190 9.58 -14.50 8.75
N MET A 191 9.49 -14.24 7.44
CA MET A 191 10.52 -14.58 6.47
C MET A 191 11.84 -13.85 6.75
N TYR A 192 11.82 -12.54 7.04
CA TYR A 192 13.06 -11.85 7.41
C TYR A 192 13.66 -12.36 8.71
N SER A 193 12.80 -12.65 9.70
CA SER A 193 13.24 -13.17 11.00
C SER A 193 13.83 -14.58 10.91
N SER A 194 13.43 -15.40 9.93
CA SER A 194 13.97 -16.75 9.74
C SER A 194 15.45 -16.76 9.29
N TYR A 195 15.94 -15.64 8.74
CA TYR A 195 17.35 -15.46 8.39
C TYR A 195 18.21 -14.90 9.53
N ASN A 196 17.62 -14.51 10.65
CA ASN A 196 18.37 -14.02 11.80
C ASN A 196 19.14 -15.15 12.50
N LYS A 197 20.20 -14.77 13.21
CA LYS A 197 20.85 -15.71 14.16
C LYS A 197 19.85 -16.07 15.26
N PHE A 198 19.91 -17.30 15.76
CA PHE A 198 18.95 -17.80 16.74
C PHE A 198 18.84 -16.95 18.03
N ARG A 199 19.99 -16.47 18.55
CA ARG A 199 20.07 -15.60 19.75
C ARG A 199 20.10 -14.10 19.40
N HIS A 200 19.67 -13.71 18.20
CA HIS A 200 19.63 -12.30 17.78
C HIS A 200 18.59 -11.54 18.59
N ASN A 201 18.91 -10.29 19.00
CA ASN A 201 18.02 -9.49 19.82
C ASN A 201 16.86 -8.90 19.01
N VAL A 202 15.86 -9.74 18.74
CA VAL A 202 14.64 -9.36 18.01
C VAL A 202 13.80 -8.33 18.78
N TYR A 203 13.88 -8.30 20.11
CA TYR A 203 13.15 -7.35 20.94
C TYR A 203 13.56 -5.89 20.66
N ARG A 204 14.87 -5.64 20.62
CA ARG A 204 15.43 -4.33 20.28
C ARG A 204 15.02 -3.93 18.87
N ASP A 205 15.17 -4.83 17.91
CA ASP A 205 14.91 -4.54 16.51
C ASP A 205 13.40 -4.26 16.27
N ALA A 206 12.50 -5.02 16.90
CA ALA A 206 11.06 -4.77 16.85
C ALA A 206 10.70 -3.39 17.42
N THR A 207 11.32 -2.98 18.53
CA THR A 207 11.10 -1.66 19.14
C THR A 207 11.60 -0.51 18.26
N ILE A 208 12.77 -0.68 17.63
CA ILE A 208 13.34 0.31 16.71
C ILE A 208 12.44 0.46 15.47
N VAL A 209 12.06 -0.66 14.84
CA VAL A 209 11.26 -0.64 13.61
C VAL A 209 9.91 0.05 13.83
N THR A 210 9.19 -0.28 14.91
CA THR A 210 7.88 0.34 15.18
C THR A 210 7.99 1.82 15.55
N SER A 211 9.03 2.21 16.29
CA SER A 211 9.26 3.61 16.66
C SER A 211 9.63 4.46 15.46
N ILE A 212 10.53 3.96 14.59
CA ILE A 212 10.94 4.65 13.36
C ILE A 212 9.75 4.75 12.40
N ASP A 213 8.96 3.69 12.21
CA ASP A 213 7.77 3.73 11.34
C ASP A 213 6.79 4.85 11.74
N THR A 214 6.51 4.98 13.04
CA THR A 214 5.63 6.03 13.58
C THR A 214 6.23 7.43 13.36
N PHE A 215 7.52 7.60 13.70
CA PHE A 215 8.20 8.89 13.55
C PHE A 215 8.28 9.33 12.09
N THR A 216 8.62 8.40 11.19
CA THR A 216 8.71 8.63 9.75
C THR A 216 7.34 8.98 9.18
N SER A 217 6.27 8.32 9.63
CA SER A 217 4.89 8.64 9.22
C SER A 217 4.48 10.04 9.67
N LEU A 218 4.83 10.44 10.90
CA LEU A 218 4.55 11.79 11.40
C LEU A 218 5.35 12.86 10.63
N LEU A 219 6.65 12.63 10.42
CA LEU A 219 7.52 13.51 9.65
C LEU A 219 7.05 13.65 8.20
N ALA A 220 6.65 12.53 7.59
CA ALA A 220 6.02 12.50 6.28
C ALA A 220 4.74 13.31 6.28
N GLY A 221 3.83 13.11 7.24
CA GLY A 221 2.61 13.90 7.38
C GLY A 221 2.88 15.40 7.43
N CYS A 222 3.78 15.86 8.31
CA CYS A 222 4.15 17.27 8.42
C CYS A 222 4.73 17.84 7.11
N THR A 223 5.63 17.10 6.46
CA THR A 223 6.19 17.49 5.15
C THR A 223 5.09 17.55 4.10
N ILE A 224 4.20 16.55 4.12
CA ILE A 224 3.16 16.36 3.14
C ILE A 224 2.20 17.54 3.15
N PHE A 225 1.67 17.80 4.35
CA PHE A 225 0.73 18.88 4.58
C PHE A 225 1.37 20.26 4.52
N GLY A 226 2.66 20.41 4.84
CA GLY A 226 3.36 21.68 4.63
C GLY A 226 3.38 22.11 3.16
N ILE A 227 3.63 21.19 2.23
CA ILE A 227 3.57 21.47 0.79
C ILE A 227 2.12 21.71 0.33
N LEU A 228 1.14 21.00 0.88
CA LEU A 228 -0.28 21.21 0.54
C LEU A 228 -0.83 22.53 1.09
N GLY A 229 -0.37 22.98 2.25
CA GLY A 229 -0.69 24.30 2.79
C GLY A 229 -0.19 25.41 1.87
N HIS A 230 1.02 25.25 1.31
CA HIS A 230 1.50 26.14 0.27
C HIS A 230 0.63 26.12 -0.98
N LEU A 231 0.23 24.93 -1.45
CA LEU A 231 -0.69 24.80 -2.58
C LEU A 231 -1.99 25.57 -2.31
N ALA A 232 -2.63 25.35 -1.15
CA ALA A 232 -3.85 26.04 -0.76
C ALA A 232 -3.69 27.57 -0.72
N HIS A 233 -2.56 28.05 -0.20
CA HIS A 233 -2.23 29.47 -0.16
C HIS A 233 -2.09 30.07 -1.57
N VAL A 234 -1.41 29.40 -2.49
CA VAL A 234 -1.22 29.88 -3.87
C VAL A 234 -2.47 29.74 -4.72
N THR A 235 -3.32 28.75 -4.45
CA THR A 235 -4.63 28.59 -5.12
C THR A 235 -5.72 29.49 -4.53
N GLY A 236 -5.43 30.21 -3.45
CA GLY A 236 -6.39 31.11 -2.79
C GLY A 236 -7.51 30.40 -2.03
N THR A 237 -7.33 29.12 -1.67
CA THR A 237 -8.30 28.35 -0.88
C THR A 237 -7.94 28.42 0.60
N THR A 238 -8.90 28.81 1.45
CA THR A 238 -8.70 28.91 2.90
C THR A 238 -8.73 27.56 3.63
N ASP A 239 -9.34 26.54 3.01
CA ASP A 239 -9.38 25.18 3.55
C ASP A 239 -8.42 24.26 2.78
N VAL A 240 -7.40 23.76 3.50
CA VAL A 240 -6.43 22.79 2.98
C VAL A 240 -7.12 21.49 2.55
N GLY A 241 -8.27 21.15 3.13
CA GLY A 241 -9.05 19.97 2.74
C GLY A 241 -9.42 19.94 1.26
N ASN A 242 -9.63 21.10 0.62
CA ASN A 242 -10.00 21.19 -0.80
C ASN A 242 -8.87 20.76 -1.76
N VAL A 243 -7.61 20.82 -1.31
CA VAL A 243 -6.45 20.43 -2.12
C VAL A 243 -5.95 19.01 -1.77
N VAL A 244 -6.52 18.38 -0.74
CA VAL A 244 -6.22 16.99 -0.36
C VAL A 244 -7.11 16.06 -1.19
N LYS A 245 -6.51 15.39 -2.17
CA LYS A 245 -7.18 14.33 -2.93
C LYS A 245 -6.99 12.98 -2.23
N SER A 246 -8.02 12.13 -2.24
CA SER A 246 -7.96 10.80 -1.62
C SER A 246 -7.15 9.81 -2.46
N ASP A 247 -6.71 8.72 -1.82
CA ASP A 247 -6.01 7.58 -2.44
C ASP A 247 -4.77 8.01 -3.27
N ALA A 248 -4.62 7.48 -4.48
CA ALA A 248 -3.56 7.80 -5.42
C ALA A 248 -3.55 9.29 -5.83
N GLY A 249 -4.69 9.98 -5.69
CA GLY A 249 -4.84 11.39 -6.04
C GLY A 249 -3.89 12.30 -5.25
N LEU A 250 -3.60 11.98 -3.98
CA LEU A 250 -2.67 12.79 -3.19
C LEU A 250 -1.28 12.87 -3.83
N ALA A 251 -0.75 11.71 -4.23
CA ALA A 251 0.59 11.57 -4.77
C ALA A 251 0.71 11.92 -6.26
N PHE A 252 -0.38 11.74 -7.04
CA PHE A 252 -0.36 11.91 -8.49
C PHE A 252 -1.16 13.11 -9.00
N ILE A 253 -1.89 13.82 -8.14
CA ILE A 253 -2.61 15.06 -8.49
C ILE A 253 -2.11 16.21 -7.64
N SER A 254 -2.38 16.18 -6.33
CA SER A 254 -2.08 17.31 -5.42
C SER A 254 -0.59 17.62 -5.34
N TYR A 255 0.25 16.60 -5.27
CA TYR A 255 1.71 16.75 -5.20
C TYR A 255 2.33 17.32 -6.49
N PRO A 256 2.05 16.73 -7.66
CA PRO A 256 2.51 17.27 -8.93
C PRO A 256 2.05 18.70 -9.16
N GLU A 257 0.82 19.00 -8.75
CA GLU A 257 0.27 20.36 -8.80
C GLU A 257 1.04 21.33 -7.91
N ALA A 258 1.31 20.97 -6.65
CA ALA A 258 2.09 21.78 -5.73
C ALA A 258 3.53 22.01 -6.23
N ILE A 259 4.18 20.96 -6.73
CA ILE A 259 5.55 21.04 -7.25
C ILE A 259 5.60 21.91 -8.52
N ALA A 260 4.60 21.84 -9.40
CA ALA A 260 4.51 22.68 -10.59
C ALA A 260 4.43 24.19 -10.27
N LYS A 261 3.95 24.54 -9.07
CA LYS A 261 3.88 25.92 -8.58
C LYS A 261 5.17 26.42 -7.93
N PHE A 262 6.19 25.56 -7.75
CA PHE A 262 7.46 26.02 -7.20
C PHE A 262 8.21 26.90 -8.20
N GLU A 263 8.62 28.09 -7.76
CA GLU A 263 9.42 29.01 -8.56
C GLU A 263 10.86 28.53 -8.80
N VAL A 264 11.38 27.66 -7.92
CA VAL A 264 12.76 27.17 -7.96
C VAL A 264 12.79 25.67 -8.27
N LEU A 265 13.37 25.34 -9.43
CA LEU A 265 13.71 23.97 -9.86
C LEU A 265 12.59 22.92 -9.67
N PRO A 266 11.35 23.16 -10.16
CA PRO A 266 10.23 22.24 -9.98
C PRO A 266 10.52 20.82 -10.53
N GLN A 267 11.31 20.70 -11.60
CA GLN A 267 11.72 19.42 -12.19
C GLN A 267 12.57 18.60 -11.21
N ALA A 268 13.51 19.23 -10.50
CA ALA A 268 14.38 18.53 -9.56
C ALA A 268 13.58 17.98 -8.37
N PHE A 269 12.66 18.77 -7.82
CA PHE A 269 11.76 18.32 -6.75
C PHE A 269 10.84 17.19 -7.22
N SER A 270 10.34 17.26 -8.46
CA SER A 270 9.54 16.18 -9.04
C SER A 270 10.33 14.88 -9.18
N VAL A 271 11.55 14.94 -9.73
CA VAL A 271 12.43 13.77 -9.86
C VAL A 271 12.70 13.16 -8.49
N LEU A 272 13.06 13.96 -7.48
CA LEU A 272 13.32 13.47 -6.12
C LEU A 272 12.08 12.82 -5.51
N PHE A 273 10.91 13.46 -5.63
CA PHE A 273 9.65 12.95 -5.09
C PHE A 273 9.25 11.61 -5.72
N PHE A 274 9.21 11.52 -7.06
CA PHE A 274 8.83 10.28 -7.72
C PHE A 274 9.89 9.18 -7.61
N LEU A 275 11.18 9.53 -7.56
CA LEU A 275 12.23 8.57 -7.27
C LEU A 275 12.10 8.02 -5.84
N MET A 276 11.78 8.86 -4.85
CA MET A 276 11.49 8.42 -3.48
C MET A 276 10.28 7.47 -3.44
N LEU A 277 9.15 7.84 -4.05
CA LEU A 277 7.97 6.97 -4.11
C LEU A 277 8.27 5.63 -4.79
N PHE A 278 9.11 5.64 -5.83
CA PHE A 278 9.53 4.43 -6.53
C PHE A 278 10.41 3.55 -5.63
N VAL A 279 11.37 4.15 -4.94
CA VAL A 279 12.27 3.46 -3.99
C VAL A 279 11.50 2.86 -2.81
N LEU A 280 10.52 3.58 -2.26
CA LEU A 280 9.64 3.05 -1.21
C LEU A 280 8.82 1.85 -1.72
N GLY A 281 8.23 1.97 -2.91
CA GLY A 281 7.44 0.89 -3.51
C GLY A 281 8.26 -0.37 -3.81
N ILE A 282 9.46 -0.21 -4.38
CA ILE A 282 10.30 -1.37 -4.71
C ILE A 282 10.85 -2.07 -3.45
N GLY A 283 11.12 -1.32 -2.37
CA GLY A 283 11.47 -1.90 -1.07
C GLY A 283 10.42 -2.88 -0.56
N SER A 284 9.16 -2.45 -0.54
CA SER A 284 8.04 -3.31 -0.13
C SER A 284 7.81 -4.49 -1.08
N ASN A 285 7.93 -4.28 -2.39
CA ASN A 285 7.73 -5.34 -3.37
C ASN A 285 8.81 -6.42 -3.30
N VAL A 286 10.05 -6.03 -3.03
CA VAL A 286 11.18 -6.95 -2.81
C VAL A 286 10.91 -7.85 -1.61
N ALA A 287 10.39 -7.30 -0.51
CA ALA A 287 10.03 -8.08 0.68
C ALA A 287 8.96 -9.13 0.36
N MET A 288 7.87 -8.71 -0.30
CA MET A 288 6.76 -9.59 -0.65
C MET A 288 7.18 -10.70 -1.63
N THR A 289 7.96 -10.35 -2.65
CA THR A 289 8.45 -11.34 -3.62
C THR A 289 9.43 -12.33 -2.99
N SER A 290 10.28 -11.85 -2.07
CA SER A 290 11.20 -12.71 -1.31
C SER A 290 10.45 -13.65 -0.37
N CYS A 291 9.30 -13.22 0.18
CA CYS A 291 8.42 -14.05 0.99
C CYS A 291 7.90 -15.24 0.18
N VAL A 292 7.28 -14.98 -0.98
CA VAL A 292 6.79 -16.03 -1.88
C VAL A 292 7.91 -16.97 -2.33
N MET A 293 9.08 -16.42 -2.67
CA MET A 293 10.23 -17.23 -3.04
C MET A 293 10.68 -18.17 -1.91
N THR A 294 10.72 -17.66 -0.68
CA THR A 294 11.12 -18.45 0.49
C THR A 294 10.13 -19.58 0.73
N VAL A 295 8.82 -19.29 0.67
CA VAL A 295 7.76 -20.30 0.80
C VAL A 295 7.90 -21.41 -0.26
N ILE A 296 8.12 -21.05 -1.53
CA ILE A 296 8.31 -22.04 -2.60
C ILE A 296 9.54 -22.92 -2.33
N LYS A 297 10.64 -22.32 -1.90
CA LYS A 297 11.90 -23.03 -1.67
C LYS A 297 11.87 -23.92 -0.44
N ASP A 298 11.17 -23.49 0.61
CA ASP A 298 11.00 -24.27 1.83
C ASP A 298 10.14 -25.52 1.57
N GLN A 299 9.13 -25.42 0.70
CA GLN A 299 8.30 -26.56 0.29
C GLN A 299 8.98 -27.43 -0.79
N PHE A 300 9.74 -26.82 -1.71
CA PHE A 300 10.40 -27.50 -2.82
C PHE A 300 11.92 -27.22 -2.83
N PRO A 301 12.71 -27.86 -1.96
CA PRO A 301 14.14 -27.57 -1.80
C PRO A 301 15.00 -27.79 -3.06
N ARG A 302 14.48 -28.52 -4.05
CA ARG A 302 15.15 -28.77 -5.33
C ARG A 302 15.06 -27.60 -6.31
N VAL A 303 14.13 -26.66 -6.09
CA VAL A 303 13.91 -25.51 -6.98
C VAL A 303 15.03 -24.49 -6.78
N ARG A 304 15.70 -24.11 -7.87
CA ARG A 304 16.74 -23.07 -7.84
C ARG A 304 16.11 -21.68 -7.81
N ASN A 305 16.83 -20.70 -7.26
CA ASN A 305 16.36 -19.31 -7.16
C ASN A 305 15.86 -18.74 -8.49
N TRP A 306 16.58 -18.97 -9.58
CA TRP A 306 16.20 -18.46 -10.90
C TRP A 306 14.88 -19.06 -11.39
N GLN A 307 14.61 -20.34 -11.11
CA GLN A 307 13.37 -21.01 -11.52
C GLN A 307 12.18 -20.43 -10.77
N ALA A 308 12.28 -20.32 -9.43
CA ALA A 308 11.24 -19.70 -8.62
C ALA A 308 11.01 -18.23 -9.01
N ALA A 309 12.09 -17.47 -9.22
CA ALA A 309 12.02 -16.08 -9.67
C ALA A 309 11.32 -15.96 -11.04
N THR A 310 11.63 -16.84 -12.00
CA THR A 310 10.99 -16.83 -13.33
C THR A 310 9.50 -17.12 -13.22
N ILE A 311 9.11 -18.11 -12.42
CA ILE A 311 7.69 -18.44 -12.21
C ILE A 311 6.95 -17.23 -11.62
N ILE A 312 7.49 -16.63 -10.55
CA ILE A 312 6.86 -15.47 -9.91
C ILE A 312 6.79 -14.28 -10.88
N ALA A 313 7.85 -14.02 -11.65
CA ALA A 313 7.86 -12.93 -12.63
C ALA A 313 6.84 -13.14 -13.76
N VAL A 314 6.77 -14.34 -14.34
CA VAL A 314 5.81 -14.66 -15.41
C VAL A 314 4.37 -14.56 -14.89
N CYS A 315 4.07 -15.14 -13.73
CA CYS A 315 2.76 -14.99 -13.10
C CYS A 315 2.44 -13.52 -12.78
N GLY A 316 3.44 -12.77 -12.30
CA GLY A 316 3.31 -11.34 -12.01
C GLY A 316 3.00 -10.49 -13.24
N VAL A 317 3.60 -10.77 -14.41
CA VAL A 317 3.27 -10.08 -15.67
C VAL A 317 1.85 -10.43 -16.11
N LEU A 318 1.51 -11.73 -16.13
CA LEU A 318 0.22 -12.22 -16.63
C LEU A 318 -0.96 -11.73 -15.78
N LEU A 319 -0.82 -11.74 -14.45
CA LEU A 319 -1.84 -11.24 -13.55
C LEU A 319 -1.79 -9.72 -13.43
N GLY A 320 -0.60 -9.12 -13.51
CA GLY A 320 -0.40 -7.68 -13.37
C GLY A 320 -0.90 -6.88 -14.58
N SER A 321 -0.94 -7.47 -15.77
CA SER A 321 -1.38 -6.78 -16.99
C SER A 321 -2.82 -6.27 -16.90
N ILE A 322 -3.67 -6.89 -16.08
CA ILE A 322 -5.06 -6.42 -15.88
C ILE A 322 -5.12 -5.00 -15.30
N TYR A 323 -4.16 -4.64 -14.45
CA TYR A 323 -4.10 -3.32 -13.80
C TYR A 323 -3.56 -2.22 -14.72
N VAL A 324 -3.02 -2.58 -15.88
CA VAL A 324 -2.47 -1.66 -16.89
C VAL A 324 -3.51 -1.36 -17.99
N THR A 325 -4.70 -1.95 -17.89
CA THR A 325 -5.82 -1.63 -18.79
C THR A 325 -6.43 -0.27 -18.44
N PRO A 326 -7.21 0.36 -19.34
CA PRO A 326 -7.91 1.62 -19.05
C PRO A 326 -8.83 1.56 -17.81
N GLY A 327 -9.37 0.39 -17.47
CA GLY A 327 -10.16 0.17 -16.23
C GLY A 327 -9.32 -0.26 -15.01
N GLY A 328 -8.00 -0.29 -15.13
CA GLY A 328 -7.10 -0.97 -14.20
C GLY A 328 -7.16 -0.44 -12.77
N GLN A 329 -7.41 0.86 -12.58
CA GLN A 329 -7.54 1.47 -11.24
C GLN A 329 -8.82 1.03 -10.52
N TYR A 330 -9.93 0.87 -11.26
CA TYR A 330 -11.17 0.33 -10.68
C TYR A 330 -10.98 -1.12 -10.23
N VAL A 331 -10.28 -1.93 -11.03
CA VAL A 331 -9.93 -3.31 -10.68
C VAL A 331 -8.96 -3.35 -9.50
N LEU A 332 -7.95 -2.48 -9.50
CA LEU A 332 -6.98 -2.37 -8.41
C LEU A 332 -7.67 -2.05 -7.09
N LYS A 333 -8.59 -1.09 -7.07
CA LYS A 333 -9.34 -0.73 -5.87
C LYS A 333 -10.26 -1.86 -5.39
N LEU A 334 -10.90 -2.58 -6.32
CA LEU A 334 -11.73 -3.75 -5.99
C LEU A 334 -10.91 -4.87 -5.34
N VAL A 335 -9.76 -5.21 -5.93
CA VAL A 335 -8.86 -6.26 -5.42
C VAL A 335 -8.17 -5.82 -4.14
N ASP A 336 -7.78 -4.56 -4.00
CA ASP A 336 -7.18 -4.02 -2.76
C ASP A 336 -8.15 -4.13 -1.58
N TYR A 337 -9.42 -3.79 -1.78
CA TYR A 337 -10.45 -3.88 -0.74
C TYR A 337 -10.78 -5.33 -0.38
N TYR A 338 -11.25 -6.13 -1.35
CA TYR A 338 -11.72 -7.50 -1.09
C TYR A 338 -10.60 -8.53 -0.95
N GLY A 339 -9.50 -8.34 -1.68
CA GLY A 339 -8.41 -9.31 -1.83
C GLY A 339 -7.25 -9.14 -0.85
N ALA A 340 -6.96 -7.91 -0.43
CA ALA A 340 -5.89 -7.65 0.54
C ALA A 340 -6.47 -7.20 1.87
N SER A 341 -7.25 -6.11 1.87
CA SER A 341 -7.53 -5.39 3.11
C SER A 341 -8.43 -6.16 4.07
N SER A 342 -9.56 -6.65 3.57
CA SER A 342 -10.51 -7.41 4.38
C SER A 342 -9.96 -8.79 4.78
N ILE A 343 -9.17 -9.44 3.92
CA ILE A 343 -8.57 -10.76 4.21
C ILE A 343 -7.49 -10.64 5.28
N ALA A 344 -6.61 -9.63 5.18
CA ALA A 344 -5.49 -9.45 6.11
C ALA A 344 -5.97 -9.34 7.56
N LEU A 345 -7.07 -8.63 7.81
CA LEU A 345 -7.64 -8.46 9.15
C LEU A 345 -8.12 -9.78 9.75
N VAL A 346 -8.81 -10.63 8.97
CA VAL A 346 -9.31 -11.91 9.46
C VAL A 346 -8.16 -12.90 9.68
N LEU A 347 -7.18 -12.96 8.77
CA LEU A 347 -6.00 -13.80 8.92
C LEU A 347 -5.13 -13.37 10.11
N ALA A 348 -5.02 -12.07 10.36
CA ALA A 348 -4.32 -11.54 11.54
C ALA A 348 -4.95 -12.02 12.85
N ILE A 349 -6.28 -11.98 12.95
CA ILE A 349 -7.00 -12.48 14.13
C ILE A 349 -6.75 -13.97 14.32
N ALA A 350 -6.80 -14.74 13.23
CA ALA A 350 -6.52 -16.16 13.29
C ALA A 350 -5.08 -16.47 13.73
N GLU A 351 -4.09 -15.71 13.25
CA GLU A 351 -2.69 -15.85 13.64
C GLU A 351 -2.50 -15.52 15.13
N LEU A 352 -3.14 -14.45 15.63
CA LEU A 352 -3.12 -14.09 17.05
C LEU A 352 -3.75 -15.17 17.94
N ILE A 353 -4.87 -15.75 17.52
CA ILE A 353 -5.51 -16.87 18.25
C ILE A 353 -4.61 -18.12 18.19
N ALA A 354 -4.02 -18.42 17.03
CA ALA A 354 -3.14 -19.56 16.84
C ALA A 354 -1.90 -19.48 17.75
N ILE A 355 -1.25 -18.33 17.85
CA ILE A 355 -0.06 -18.16 18.69
C ILE A 355 -0.42 -17.94 20.16
N GLY A 356 -1.39 -17.07 20.45
CA GLY A 356 -1.72 -16.68 21.82
C GLY A 356 -2.44 -17.78 22.61
N TRP A 357 -3.36 -18.49 21.98
CA TRP A 357 -4.29 -19.40 22.66
C TRP A 357 -4.06 -20.87 22.31
N VAL A 358 -3.86 -21.19 21.02
CA VAL A 358 -3.63 -22.57 20.57
C VAL A 358 -2.22 -23.03 20.94
N TYR A 359 -1.19 -22.30 20.51
CA TYR A 359 0.19 -22.58 20.90
C TYR A 359 0.43 -22.24 22.38
N GLY A 360 -0.09 -21.08 22.79
CA GLY A 360 -0.15 -20.63 24.17
C GLY A 360 0.97 -19.65 24.53
N VAL A 361 0.58 -18.50 25.11
CA VAL A 361 1.52 -17.43 25.54
C VAL A 361 2.63 -17.95 26.45
N ASP A 362 2.36 -18.92 27.33
CA ASP A 362 3.40 -19.43 28.24
C ASP A 362 4.49 -20.22 27.52
N ARG A 363 4.16 -20.92 26.43
CA ARG A 363 5.18 -21.58 25.58
C ARG A 363 5.97 -20.54 24.79
N LEU A 364 5.27 -19.58 24.18
CA LEU A 364 5.92 -18.47 23.49
C LEU A 364 6.90 -17.70 24.39
N CYS A 365 6.54 -17.48 25.67
CA CYS A 365 7.42 -16.85 26.64
C CYS A 365 8.68 -17.68 26.91
N LYS A 366 8.55 -19.02 27.02
CA LYS A 366 9.68 -19.92 27.22
C LYS A 366 10.60 -19.93 26.01
N ASP A 367 10.05 -19.96 24.80
CA ASP A 367 10.84 -19.90 23.57
C ASP A 367 11.59 -18.57 23.47
N THR A 368 10.93 -17.46 23.80
CA THR A 368 11.54 -16.13 23.80
C THR A 368 12.62 -16.00 24.87
N GLU A 369 12.38 -16.52 26.08
CA GLU A 369 13.36 -16.58 27.16
C GLU A 369 14.57 -17.42 26.77
N PHE A 370 14.34 -18.56 26.11
CA PHE A 370 15.40 -19.38 25.55
C PHE A 370 16.15 -18.66 24.44
N MET A 371 15.51 -17.87 23.58
CA MET A 371 16.22 -17.13 22.51
C MET A 371 17.02 -15.93 23.05
N LEU A 372 16.44 -15.14 23.96
CA LEU A 372 16.97 -13.83 24.37
C LEU A 372 17.66 -13.83 25.75
N GLY A 373 17.51 -14.89 26.53
CA GLY A 373 18.02 -15.00 27.90
C GLY A 373 17.20 -14.24 28.94
N HIS A 374 16.10 -13.60 28.55
CA HIS A 374 15.18 -12.94 29.49
C HIS A 374 13.73 -13.18 29.08
N ARG A 375 12.86 -13.36 30.07
CA ARG A 375 11.43 -13.59 29.83
C ARG A 375 10.72 -12.28 29.45
N PRO A 376 9.75 -12.30 28.51
CA PRO A 376 8.91 -11.14 28.23
C PRO A 376 8.17 -10.63 29.48
N ASN A 377 8.09 -9.31 29.62
CA ASN A 377 7.43 -8.66 30.76
C ASN A 377 5.90 -8.89 30.75
N LEU A 378 5.22 -8.47 31.82
CA LEU A 378 3.77 -8.64 31.96
C LEU A 378 2.98 -7.92 30.85
N TYR A 379 3.46 -6.76 30.40
CA TYR A 379 2.82 -5.99 29.32
C TYR A 379 2.66 -6.84 28.05
N TRP A 380 3.75 -7.44 27.54
CA TRP A 380 3.69 -8.28 26.34
C TRP A 380 2.79 -9.50 26.52
N ARG A 381 2.82 -10.11 27.71
CA ARG A 381 1.97 -11.27 28.03
C ARG A 381 0.48 -10.91 28.02
N LEU A 382 0.11 -9.73 28.53
CA LEU A 382 -1.27 -9.24 28.50
C LEU A 382 -1.69 -8.84 27.08
N CYS A 383 -0.80 -8.22 26.30
CA CYS A 383 -1.04 -7.87 24.91
C CYS A 383 -1.36 -9.10 24.06
N TRP A 384 -0.49 -10.10 24.07
CA TRP A 384 -0.67 -11.31 23.27
C TRP A 384 -1.84 -12.18 23.71
N ARG A 385 -2.16 -12.20 25.00
CA ARG A 385 -3.22 -13.05 25.52
C ARG A 385 -4.61 -12.43 25.38
N TRP A 386 -4.75 -11.14 25.65
CA TRP A 386 -6.06 -10.51 25.83
C TRP A 386 -6.24 -9.22 25.04
N ILE A 387 -5.34 -8.24 25.19
CA ILE A 387 -5.58 -6.88 24.69
C ILE A 387 -5.66 -6.87 23.17
N THR A 388 -4.64 -7.41 22.48
CA THR A 388 -4.60 -7.38 21.02
C THR A 388 -5.73 -8.23 20.40
N PRO A 389 -5.95 -9.49 20.80
CA PRO A 389 -7.05 -10.29 20.25
C PRO A 389 -8.43 -9.65 20.47
N LEU A 390 -8.69 -9.09 21.66
CA LEU A 390 -9.97 -8.43 21.96
C LEU A 390 -10.17 -7.18 21.11
N LEU A 391 -9.15 -6.32 21.02
CA LEU A 391 -9.19 -5.11 20.20
C LEU A 391 -9.47 -5.47 18.73
N MET A 392 -8.79 -6.49 18.20
CA MET A 392 -9.01 -6.93 16.82
C MET A 392 -10.41 -7.49 16.60
N PHE A 393 -10.93 -8.26 17.56
CA PHE A 393 -12.28 -8.81 17.46
C PHE A 393 -13.35 -7.71 17.45
N VAL A 394 -13.21 -6.68 18.29
CA VAL A 394 -14.12 -5.52 18.30
C VAL A 394 -14.08 -4.79 16.96
N ILE A 395 -12.89 -4.61 16.39
CA ILE A 395 -12.70 -3.93 15.09
C ILE A 395 -13.28 -4.76 13.95
N LEU A 396 -13.15 -6.09 13.99
CA LEU A 396 -13.79 -6.97 13.02
C LEU A 396 -15.31 -6.85 13.08
N ILE A 397 -15.91 -6.92 14.28
CA ILE A 397 -17.36 -6.75 14.44
C ILE A 397 -17.79 -5.39 13.91
N TYR A 398 -17.05 -4.34 14.24
CA TYR A 398 -17.35 -3.00 13.75
C TYR A 398 -17.33 -2.94 12.23
N ASN A 399 -16.28 -3.45 11.59
CA ASN A 399 -16.17 -3.51 10.13
C ASN A 399 -17.35 -4.25 9.50
N LEU A 400 -17.74 -5.41 10.06
CA LEU A 400 -18.85 -6.20 9.54
C LEU A 400 -20.21 -5.48 9.68
N VAL A 401 -20.41 -4.70 10.75
CA VAL A 401 -21.64 -3.94 10.98
C VAL A 401 -21.70 -2.69 10.11
N THR A 402 -20.58 -2.00 9.90
CA THR A 402 -20.50 -0.77 9.09
C THR A 402 -19.99 -1.02 7.67
N LEU A 403 -20.20 -2.23 7.16
CA LEU A 403 -19.75 -2.59 5.82
C LEU A 403 -20.57 -1.81 4.78
N GLU A 404 -19.97 -0.75 4.24
CA GLU A 404 -20.55 0.03 3.15
C GLU A 404 -20.10 -0.57 1.80
N PRO A 405 -20.94 -0.53 0.76
CA PRO A 405 -20.54 -0.99 -0.58
C PRO A 405 -19.36 -0.16 -1.09
N LEU A 406 -18.36 -0.85 -1.66
CA LEU A 406 -17.18 -0.20 -2.22
C LEU A 406 -17.58 0.78 -3.33
N MET A 407 -17.13 2.03 -3.22
CA MET A 407 -17.25 3.05 -4.27
C MET A 407 -15.88 3.60 -4.62
N TYR A 408 -15.68 3.96 -5.89
CA TYR A 408 -14.47 4.67 -6.33
C TYR A 408 -14.86 5.99 -6.98
N LYS A 409 -14.36 7.11 -6.44
CA LYS A 409 -14.81 8.47 -6.77
C LYS A 409 -16.33 8.61 -6.52
N GLN A 410 -17.13 8.75 -7.57
CA GLN A 410 -18.60 8.75 -7.52
C GLN A 410 -19.22 7.56 -8.27
N TYR A 411 -18.39 6.59 -8.67
CA TYR A 411 -18.82 5.42 -9.41
C TYR A 411 -19.24 4.30 -8.45
N VAL A 412 -20.48 3.86 -8.60
CA VAL A 412 -21.00 2.65 -7.94
C VAL A 412 -20.70 1.46 -8.84
N TYR A 413 -20.01 0.46 -8.29
CA TYR A 413 -19.67 -0.74 -9.03
C TYR A 413 -20.94 -1.52 -9.42
N PRO A 414 -20.95 -2.20 -10.58
CA PRO A 414 -22.04 -3.08 -10.96
C PRO A 414 -22.08 -4.33 -10.07
N THR A 415 -23.25 -4.96 -9.96
CA THR A 415 -23.45 -6.16 -9.11
C THR A 415 -22.43 -7.26 -9.38
N ILE A 416 -22.11 -7.51 -10.66
CA ILE A 416 -21.13 -8.53 -11.04
C ILE A 416 -19.73 -8.28 -10.47
N ALA A 417 -19.33 -7.02 -10.30
CA ALA A 417 -18.03 -6.68 -9.70
C ALA A 417 -18.03 -6.95 -8.19
N TYR A 418 -19.15 -6.71 -7.50
CA TYR A 418 -19.29 -7.12 -6.10
C TYR A 418 -19.26 -8.64 -5.94
N ASP A 419 -19.92 -9.38 -6.83
CA ASP A 419 -19.91 -10.85 -6.80
C ASP A 419 -18.48 -11.41 -7.00
N ILE A 420 -17.71 -10.82 -7.94
CA ILE A 420 -16.29 -11.15 -8.12
C ILE A 420 -15.49 -10.80 -6.86
N GLY A 421 -15.73 -9.62 -6.27
CA GLY A 421 -15.08 -9.20 -5.02
C GLY A 421 -15.31 -10.20 -3.88
N TRP A 422 -16.55 -10.62 -3.66
CA TRP A 422 -16.89 -11.62 -2.66
C TRP A 422 -16.30 -13.00 -2.96
N CYS A 423 -16.20 -13.39 -4.24
CA CYS A 423 -15.49 -14.61 -4.64
C CYS A 423 -14.00 -14.55 -4.28
N ILE A 424 -13.33 -13.42 -4.52
CA ILE A 424 -11.92 -13.21 -4.15
C ILE A 424 -11.75 -13.29 -2.63
N PHE A 425 -12.62 -12.58 -1.89
CA PHE A 425 -12.62 -12.60 -0.43
C PHE A 425 -12.81 -14.02 0.12
N ALA A 426 -13.81 -14.75 -0.40
CA ALA A 426 -14.09 -16.13 -0.02
C ALA A 426 -12.91 -17.05 -0.36
N PHE A 427 -12.29 -16.89 -1.53
CA PHE A 427 -11.12 -17.70 -1.92
C PHE A 427 -9.96 -17.53 -0.93
N GLY A 428 -9.66 -16.29 -0.51
CA GLY A 428 -8.62 -16.02 0.47
C GLY A 428 -8.96 -16.55 1.86
N LEU A 429 -10.20 -16.35 2.31
CA LEU A 429 -10.63 -16.76 3.65
C LEU A 429 -10.78 -18.29 3.79
N LEU A 430 -11.29 -18.96 2.76
CA LEU A 430 -11.49 -20.42 2.75
C LEU A 430 -10.18 -21.21 2.80
N GLN A 431 -9.03 -20.59 2.46
CA GLN A 431 -7.74 -21.26 2.65
C GLN A 431 -7.55 -21.72 4.09
N LEU A 432 -7.93 -20.90 5.07
CA LEU A 432 -7.76 -21.23 6.48
C LEU A 432 -8.47 -22.54 6.90
N PRO A 433 -9.80 -22.69 6.70
CA PRO A 433 -10.48 -23.94 7.03
C PRO A 433 -10.05 -25.12 6.14
N ILE A 434 -9.72 -24.88 4.86
CA ILE A 434 -9.24 -25.95 3.96
C ILE A 434 -7.91 -26.53 4.48
N TRP A 435 -6.94 -25.68 4.81
CA TRP A 435 -5.66 -26.12 5.34
C TRP A 435 -5.78 -26.71 6.75
N ALA A 436 -6.70 -26.20 7.58
CA ALA A 436 -7.02 -26.80 8.87
C ALA A 436 -7.57 -28.23 8.71
N ALA A 437 -8.52 -28.44 7.78
CA ALA A 437 -9.06 -29.76 7.49
C ALA A 437 -7.99 -30.72 6.93
N TYR A 438 -7.14 -30.23 6.02
CA TYR A 438 -6.01 -31.00 5.49
C TYR A 438 -5.02 -31.40 6.60
N ALA A 439 -4.69 -30.48 7.51
CA ALA A 439 -3.80 -30.74 8.63
C ALA A 439 -4.39 -31.82 9.57
N VAL A 440 -5.67 -31.74 9.91
CA VAL A 440 -6.37 -32.77 10.71
C VAL A 440 -6.37 -34.12 9.99
N TYR A 441 -6.62 -34.15 8.68
CA TYR A 441 -6.66 -35.39 7.90
C TYR A 441 -5.30 -36.14 7.94
N LYS A 442 -4.21 -35.39 7.81
CA LYS A 442 -2.82 -35.91 7.78
C LYS A 442 -2.31 -36.37 9.14
N GLN A 443 -2.91 -35.93 10.25
CA GLN A 443 -2.47 -36.34 11.59
C GLN A 443 -2.71 -37.84 11.85
N SER A 444 -1.77 -38.45 12.57
CA SER A 444 -1.90 -39.83 13.05
C SER A 444 -2.88 -39.89 14.22
N GLY A 445 -3.94 -40.69 14.08
CA GLY A 445 -4.94 -40.93 15.12
C GLY A 445 -6.00 -41.91 14.61
N LYS A 446 -6.50 -42.78 15.49
CA LYS A 446 -7.51 -43.79 15.12
C LYS A 446 -8.93 -43.20 15.07
N SER A 447 -9.17 -42.13 15.83
CA SER A 447 -10.44 -41.40 15.87
C SER A 447 -10.28 -39.96 15.39
N LEU A 448 -11.36 -39.36 14.90
CA LEU A 448 -11.38 -37.95 14.47
C LEU A 448 -10.99 -37.00 15.63
N ASN A 449 -11.49 -37.26 16.84
CA ASN A 449 -11.16 -36.46 18.02
C ASN A 449 -9.67 -36.52 18.39
N GLU A 450 -9.05 -37.68 18.23
CA GLU A 450 -7.62 -37.84 18.46
C GLU A 450 -6.79 -37.09 17.41
N LYS A 451 -7.19 -37.17 16.13
CA LYS A 451 -6.56 -36.39 15.05
C LYS A 451 -6.63 -34.88 15.29
N ILE A 452 -7.80 -34.38 15.71
CA ILE A 452 -8.00 -32.97 16.07
C ILE A 452 -7.13 -32.59 17.28
N LYS A 453 -7.10 -33.42 18.34
CA LYS A 453 -6.28 -33.14 19.52
C LYS A 453 -4.78 -33.13 19.19
N ASN A 454 -4.35 -33.97 18.26
CA ASN A 454 -2.97 -34.04 17.80
C ASN A 454 -2.61 -32.88 16.85
N SER A 455 -3.55 -32.35 16.06
CA SER A 455 -3.28 -31.19 15.19
C SER A 455 -3.02 -29.89 15.96
N PHE A 456 -3.55 -29.77 17.19
CA PHE A 456 -3.30 -28.63 18.07
C PHE A 456 -2.00 -28.75 18.91
N LYS A 457 -1.22 -29.82 18.72
CA LYS A 457 0.08 -29.97 19.38
C LYS A 457 1.22 -29.64 18.41
N PRO A 458 2.29 -28.98 18.89
CA PRO A 458 3.50 -28.84 18.09
C PRO A 458 4.03 -30.20 17.64
N THR A 459 4.70 -30.22 16.48
CA THR A 459 5.29 -31.45 15.96
C THR A 459 6.39 -31.97 16.90
N PRO A 460 6.69 -33.28 16.90
CA PRO A 460 7.78 -33.83 17.72
C PRO A 460 9.17 -33.28 17.37
N ALA A 461 9.31 -32.73 16.15
CA ALA A 461 10.50 -32.04 15.65
C ALA A 461 10.49 -30.53 15.94
N TRP A 462 9.52 -30.03 16.71
CA TRP A 462 9.46 -28.62 17.09
C TRP A 462 10.63 -28.24 17.98
N GLY A 463 11.38 -27.23 17.56
CA GLY A 463 12.52 -26.68 18.27
C GLY A 463 13.50 -26.01 17.31
N PRO A 464 14.67 -25.59 17.80
CA PRO A 464 15.73 -25.01 16.98
C PRO A 464 16.16 -25.95 15.84
N LEU A 465 16.49 -25.39 14.67
CA LEU A 465 16.96 -26.17 13.52
C LEU A 465 18.37 -26.76 13.75
N ASP A 466 19.20 -26.02 14.50
CA ASP A 466 20.56 -26.45 14.84
C ASP A 466 20.53 -27.57 15.89
N PRO A 467 21.15 -28.74 15.63
CA PRO A 467 21.09 -29.87 16.54
C PRO A 467 21.64 -29.60 17.95
N ALA A 468 22.68 -28.78 18.07
CA ALA A 468 23.27 -28.44 19.38
C ALA A 468 22.32 -27.56 20.19
N THR A 469 21.79 -26.51 19.57
CA THR A 469 20.80 -25.62 20.19
C THR A 469 19.50 -26.36 20.51
N HIS A 470 19.09 -27.31 19.67
CA HIS A 470 17.91 -28.14 19.90
C HIS A 470 18.09 -29.11 21.09
N TYR A 471 19.31 -29.60 21.32
CA TYR A 471 19.63 -30.38 22.50
C TYR A 471 19.55 -29.53 23.77
N GLU A 472 20.03 -28.28 23.74
CA GLU A 472 19.88 -27.34 24.88
C GLU A 472 18.42 -26.96 25.18
N TYR A 473 17.53 -27.02 24.17
CA TYR A 473 16.13 -26.68 24.30
C TYR A 473 15.28 -27.79 24.96
N LYS A 474 15.68 -29.06 24.75
CA LYS A 474 14.99 -30.24 25.27
C LYS A 474 15.39 -30.53 26.71
#